data_AF-A0A967YFU4-F1
#
_entry.id   AF-A0A967YFU4-F1
#
_cell.length_a   1.000
_cell.length_b   1.000
_cell.length_c   1.000
_cell.angle_alpha   90.00
_cell.angle_beta   90.00
_cell.angle_gamma   90.00
#
_symmetry.space_group_name_H-M   'P 1'
#
loop_
_entity.id
_entity.type
_entity.pdbx_description
1 polymer ?
#
loop_
_entity_poly.entity_id
_entity_poly.type
_entity_poly.pdbx_seq_one_letter_code
_entity_poly.pdbx_strand_id
1 'polypeptide(L)'
;MNPLNILLLGTQGSGKGTQATRLSEHFNIPTISTGEILREEMEKGTELGKLAQSYINRGNLVPDDVVSSIVRKELSRDKYVDGVILDGYPRNIVQAETLADFFTLNYVLLIDISDEEAVKRVTGR
;
A
#
# COMPACT_ATOMS: atom_id res chain seq x y z
N MET A 1 17.13 9.36 14.02
CA MET A 1 15.71 9.44 14.45
C MET A 1 15.08 8.08 14.19
N ASN A 2 14.04 7.69 14.94
CA ASN A 2 13.28 6.49 14.55
C ASN A 2 12.49 6.81 13.29
N PRO A 3 12.44 5.92 12.28
CA PRO A 3 11.69 6.17 11.05
C PRO A 3 10.20 6.36 11.38
N LEU A 4 9.50 7.22 10.63
CA LEU A 4 8.06 7.43 10.77
C LEU A 4 7.29 6.55 9.77
N ASN A 5 6.88 5.38 10.23
CA ASN A 5 6.17 4.37 9.45
C ASN A 5 4.68 4.37 9.80
N ILE A 6 3.85 4.76 8.84
CA ILE A 6 2.40 4.94 9.01
C ILE A 6 1.66 3.99 8.07
N LEU A 7 0.66 3.29 8.57
CA LEU A 7 -0.33 2.58 7.76
C LEU A 7 -1.63 3.41 7.70
N LEU A 8 -2.11 3.68 6.49
CA LEU A 8 -3.42 4.30 6.27
C LEU A 8 -4.47 3.26 5.87
N LEU A 9 -5.54 3.20 6.67
CA LEU A 9 -6.70 2.35 6.45
C LEU A 9 -7.95 3.20 6.21
N GLY A 10 -8.96 2.57 5.61
CA GLY A 10 -10.25 3.20 5.31
C GLY A 10 -10.88 2.61 4.06
N THR A 11 -12.19 2.77 3.93
CA THR A 11 -12.96 2.25 2.79
C THR A 11 -12.71 3.03 1.49
N GLN A 12 -13.06 2.48 0.33
CA GLN A 12 -12.99 3.22 -0.93
C GLN A 12 -13.87 4.48 -0.86
N GLY A 13 -13.37 5.62 -1.37
CA GLY A 13 -14.07 6.91 -1.23
C GLY A 13 -13.80 7.66 0.09
N SER A 14 -13.09 7.06 1.05
CA SER A 14 -12.79 7.73 2.35
C SER A 14 -11.85 8.94 2.23
N GLY A 15 -11.10 9.06 1.15
CA GLY A 15 -10.11 10.13 0.97
C GLY A 15 -8.70 9.79 1.47
N LYS A 16 -8.39 8.50 1.68
CA LYS A 16 -7.04 8.01 2.03
C LYS A 16 -5.93 8.64 1.21
N GLY A 17 -6.00 8.56 -0.12
CA GLY A 17 -4.96 9.10 -1.00
C GLY A 17 -4.70 10.59 -0.74
N THR A 18 -5.76 11.39 -0.54
CA THR A 18 -5.61 12.82 -0.20
C THR A 18 -4.91 13.02 1.14
N GLN A 19 -5.22 12.22 2.15
CA GLN A 19 -4.53 12.30 3.45
C GLN A 19 -3.10 11.77 3.36
N ALA A 20 -2.84 10.74 2.57
CA ALA A 20 -1.50 10.21 2.31
C ALA A 20 -0.60 11.29 1.70
N THR A 21 -1.08 12.02 0.69
CA THR A 21 -0.36 13.15 0.09
C THR A 21 -0.05 14.23 1.12
N ARG A 22 -1.05 14.64 1.91
CA ARG A 22 -0.84 15.68 2.95
C ARG A 22 0.16 15.27 4.02
N LEU A 23 0.10 14.02 4.47
CA LEU A 23 1.03 13.47 5.45
C LEU A 23 2.44 13.35 4.85
N SER A 24 2.55 12.93 3.59
CA SER A 24 3.83 12.84 2.88
C SER A 24 4.50 14.21 2.78
N GLU A 25 3.74 15.24 2.38
CA GLU A 25 4.25 16.61 2.29
C GLU A 25 4.63 17.18 3.66
N HIS A 26 3.81 16.93 4.69
CA HIS A 26 4.04 17.47 6.04
C HIS A 26 5.26 16.86 6.73
N PHE A 27 5.43 15.54 6.63
CA PHE A 27 6.53 14.82 7.28
C PHE A 27 7.74 14.60 6.37
N ASN A 28 7.66 15.00 5.09
CA ASN A 28 8.68 14.76 4.08
C ASN A 28 9.10 13.28 3.98
N ILE A 29 8.11 12.38 4.00
CA ILE A 29 8.30 10.93 3.83
C ILE A 29 7.50 10.45 2.62
N PRO A 30 8.00 9.48 1.84
CA PRO A 30 7.30 8.98 0.65
C PRO A 30 6.07 8.12 1.00
N THR A 31 5.16 8.00 0.04
CA THR A 31 4.04 7.06 0.09
C THR A 31 4.35 5.81 -0.74
N ILE A 32 3.83 4.67 -0.29
CA ILE A 32 3.76 3.41 -1.04
C ILE A 32 2.31 3.11 -1.35
N SER A 33 2.00 2.99 -2.65
CA SER A 33 0.73 2.43 -3.15
C SER A 33 1.00 1.06 -3.76
N THR A 34 0.36 0.02 -3.22
CA THR A 34 0.55 -1.36 -3.74
C THR A 34 0.15 -1.49 -5.20
N GLY A 35 -0.87 -0.74 -5.63
CA GLY A 35 -1.32 -0.75 -7.02
C GLY A 35 -0.31 -0.11 -7.98
N GLU A 36 0.42 0.91 -7.52
CA GLU A 36 1.48 1.56 -8.30
C GLU A 36 2.71 0.66 -8.38
N ILE A 37 3.18 0.12 -7.25
CA ILE A 37 4.36 -0.75 -7.23
C ILE A 37 4.13 -2.03 -8.05
N LEU A 38 2.95 -2.65 -7.94
CA LEU A 38 2.61 -3.80 -8.78
C LEU A 38 2.69 -3.44 -10.27
N ARG A 39 2.12 -2.30 -10.66
CA ARG A 39 2.15 -1.83 -12.05
C ARG A 39 3.58 -1.56 -12.52
N GLU A 40 4.38 -0.88 -11.70
CA GLU A 40 5.79 -0.60 -12.01
C GLU A 40 6.61 -1.88 -12.18
N GLU A 41 6.46 -2.87 -11.30
CA GLU A 41 7.19 -4.14 -11.40
C GLU A 41 6.83 -4.91 -12.67
N MET A 42 5.55 -4.88 -13.07
CA MET A 42 5.04 -5.45 -14.32
C MET A 42 5.58 -4.72 -15.56
N GLU A 43 5.51 -3.38 -15.58
CA GLU A 43 6.02 -2.55 -16.67
C GLU A 43 7.53 -2.70 -16.86
N LYS A 44 8.30 -2.81 -15.76
CA LYS A 44 9.74 -3.07 -15.78
C LYS A 44 10.10 -4.50 -16.18
N GLY A 45 9.12 -5.41 -16.30
CA GLY A 45 9.35 -6.81 -16.66
C GLY A 45 10.24 -7.55 -15.66
N THR A 46 10.18 -7.18 -14.38
CA THR A 46 10.92 -7.88 -13.31
C THR A 46 10.38 -9.30 -13.14
N GLU A 47 11.14 -10.20 -12.49
CA GLU A 47 10.66 -11.57 -12.26
C GLU A 47 9.38 -11.61 -11.42
N LEU A 48 9.30 -10.81 -10.36
CA LEU A 48 8.07 -10.65 -9.57
C LEU A 48 6.94 -10.00 -10.37
N GLY A 49 7.26 -9.01 -11.21
CA GLY A 49 6.31 -8.37 -12.11
C GLY A 49 5.72 -9.35 -13.14
N LYS A 50 6.55 -10.15 -13.81
CA LYS A 50 6.09 -11.19 -14.74
C LYS A 50 5.18 -12.20 -14.05
N LEU A 51 5.54 -12.60 -12.83
CA LEU A 51 4.72 -13.50 -12.02
C LEU A 51 3.37 -12.88 -11.70
N ALA A 52 3.33 -11.65 -11.18
CA ALA A 52 2.10 -10.91 -10.91
C ALA A 52 1.23 -10.74 -12.17
N GLN A 53 1.85 -10.34 -13.29
CA GLN A 53 1.19 -10.19 -14.59
C GLN A 53 0.55 -11.50 -15.05
N SER A 54 1.18 -12.65 -14.80
CA SER A 54 0.62 -13.96 -15.16
C SER A 54 -0.71 -14.26 -14.44
N TYR A 55 -0.88 -13.83 -13.20
CA TYR A 55 -2.13 -14.00 -12.46
C TYR A 55 -3.20 -13.04 -12.99
N ILE A 56 -2.85 -11.77 -13.16
CA ILE A 56 -3.76 -10.73 -13.65
C ILE A 56 -4.28 -11.07 -15.05
N ASN A 57 -3.42 -11.54 -15.95
CA ASN A 57 -3.83 -11.95 -17.32
C ASN A 57 -4.81 -13.11 -17.33
N ARG A 58 -4.84 -13.93 -16.27
CA ARG A 58 -5.79 -15.04 -16.10
C ARG A 58 -7.07 -14.62 -15.37
N GLY A 59 -7.24 -13.33 -15.05
CA GLY A 59 -8.34 -12.83 -14.24
C GLY A 59 -8.26 -13.21 -12.76
N ASN A 60 -7.10 -13.70 -12.32
CA ASN A 60 -6.88 -14.12 -10.93
C ASN A 60 -6.31 -12.96 -10.10
N LEU A 61 -6.60 -12.99 -8.80
CA LEU A 61 -5.91 -12.14 -7.83
C LEU A 61 -4.43 -12.55 -7.73
N VAL A 62 -3.56 -11.56 -7.51
CA VAL A 62 -2.15 -11.81 -7.21
C VAL A 62 -2.05 -12.41 -5.80
N PRO A 63 -1.37 -13.55 -5.61
CA PRO A 63 -1.20 -14.16 -4.29
C PRO A 63 -0.52 -13.25 -3.27
N ASP A 64 -0.87 -13.41 -1.98
CA ASP A 64 -0.38 -12.57 -0.89
C ASP A 64 1.14 -12.62 -0.72
N ASP A 65 1.77 -13.77 -0.94
CA ASP A 65 3.22 -13.97 -0.89
C ASP A 65 3.96 -13.19 -1.99
N VAL A 66 3.39 -13.14 -3.19
CA VAL A 66 3.91 -12.35 -4.31
C VAL A 66 3.81 -10.86 -4.00
N VAL A 67 2.65 -10.40 -3.50
CA VAL A 67 2.47 -9.00 -3.09
C VAL A 67 3.44 -8.62 -1.96
N SER A 68 3.56 -9.47 -0.95
CA SER A 68 4.46 -9.26 0.20
C SER A 68 5.92 -9.19 -0.24
N SER A 69 6.33 -10.02 -1.19
CA SER A 69 7.69 -10.01 -1.75
C SER A 69 8.00 -8.72 -2.50
N ILE A 70 7.04 -8.21 -3.27
CA ILE A 70 7.15 -6.93 -3.98
C ILE A 70 7.25 -5.77 -2.99
N VAL A 71 6.40 -5.75 -1.96
CA VAL A 71 6.41 -4.72 -0.92
C VAL A 71 7.71 -4.75 -0.12
N ARG A 72 8.20 -5.93 0.26
CA ARG A 72 9.49 -6.09 0.96
C ARG A 72 10.65 -5.53 0.15
N LYS A 73 10.70 -5.83 -1.15
CA LYS A 73 11.73 -5.31 -2.07
C LYS A 73 11.64 -3.79 -2.21
N GLU A 74 10.45 -3.22 -2.27
CA GLU A 74 10.30 -1.77 -2.37
C GLU A 74 10.73 -1.09 -1.06
N LEU A 75 10.30 -1.60 0.09
CA LEU A 75 10.64 -1.06 1.41
C LEU A 75 12.13 -1.14 1.76
N SER A 76 12.91 -1.99 1.08
CA SER A 76 14.35 -2.07 1.29
C SER A 76 15.15 -0.95 0.59
N ARG A 77 14.49 -0.03 -0.11
CA ARG A 77 15.16 1.08 -0.81
C ARG A 77 15.48 2.23 0.15
N ASP A 78 16.63 2.88 -0.06
CA ASP A 78 17.13 3.96 0.80
C ASP A 78 16.17 5.14 0.96
N LYS A 79 15.27 5.39 0.01
CA LYS A 79 14.27 6.48 0.12
C LYS A 79 13.29 6.33 1.30
N TYR A 80 13.23 5.15 1.92
CA TYR A 80 12.32 4.84 3.03
C TYR A 80 12.99 4.85 4.41
N VAL A 81 14.29 5.19 4.49
CA VAL A 81 15.05 5.12 5.75
C VAL A 81 14.52 6.07 6.84
N ASP A 82 13.94 7.20 6.46
CA ASP A 82 13.40 8.20 7.38
C ASP A 82 11.90 7.98 7.69
N GLY A 83 11.23 7.10 6.94
CA GLY A 83 9.82 6.78 7.12
C GLY A 83 9.10 6.49 5.81
N VAL A 84 7.85 6.03 5.93
CA VAL A 84 6.97 5.71 4.80
C VAL A 84 5.51 5.73 5.22
N ILE A 85 4.65 6.10 4.28
CA ILE A 85 3.19 5.95 4.41
C ILE A 85 2.75 4.78 3.53
N LEU A 86 2.20 3.73 4.12
CA LEU A 86 1.62 2.60 3.40
C LEU A 86 0.13 2.89 3.11
N ASP A 87 -0.23 2.95 1.82
CA ASP A 87 -1.62 3.03 1.35
C ASP A 87 -1.98 1.75 0.57
N GLY A 88 -2.82 0.92 1.18
CA GLY A 88 -3.37 -0.27 0.53
C GLY A 88 -2.58 -1.56 0.71
N TYR A 89 -1.59 -1.62 1.61
CA TYR A 89 -1.00 -2.86 2.13
C TYR A 89 -0.60 -2.67 3.60
N PRO A 90 -0.91 -3.61 4.50
CA PRO A 90 -1.61 -4.88 4.26
C PRO A 90 -3.13 -4.69 4.08
N ARG A 91 -3.78 -5.64 3.39
CA ARG A 91 -5.25 -5.69 3.16
C ARG A 91 -5.96 -6.82 3.88
N ASN A 92 -5.23 -7.77 4.43
CA ASN A 92 -5.75 -8.91 5.17
C ASN A 92 -4.78 -9.31 6.28
N ILE A 93 -5.19 -10.26 7.13
CA ILE A 93 -4.41 -10.70 8.28
C ILE A 93 -3.09 -11.35 7.84
N VAL A 94 -3.09 -12.17 6.78
CA VAL A 94 -1.89 -12.85 6.28
C VAL A 94 -0.82 -11.85 5.84
N GLN A 95 -1.20 -10.79 5.13
CA GLN A 95 -0.28 -9.71 4.73
C GLN A 95 0.22 -8.92 5.95
N ALA A 96 -0.62 -8.73 6.96
CA ALA A 96 -0.24 -8.02 8.19
C ALA A 96 0.78 -8.82 9.01
N GLU A 97 0.56 -10.12 9.17
CA GLU A 97 1.52 -11.05 9.80
C GLU A 97 2.84 -11.06 9.03
N THR A 98 2.76 -11.21 7.70
CA THR A 98 3.96 -11.20 6.85
C THR A 98 4.71 -9.88 6.94
N LEU A 99 4.03 -8.73 7.01
CA LEU A 99 4.67 -7.42 7.17
C LEU A 99 5.40 -7.33 8.52
N ALA A 100 4.79 -7.83 9.59
CA ALA A 100 5.36 -7.78 10.94
C ALA A 100 6.70 -8.53 11.05
N ASP A 101 6.93 -9.54 10.20
CA ASP A 101 8.19 -10.28 10.16
C ASP A 101 9.40 -9.46 9.67
N PHE A 102 9.18 -8.34 8.96
CA PHE A 102 10.27 -7.57 8.36
C PHE A 102 10.14 -6.05 8.45
N PHE A 103 9.03 -5.55 8.98
CA PHE A 103 8.76 -4.12 9.02
C PHE A 103 8.02 -3.73 10.30
N THR A 104 8.43 -2.62 10.90
CA THR A 104 7.79 -2.08 12.12
C THR A 104 6.98 -0.84 11.77
N LEU A 105 5.68 -0.88 12.09
CA LEU A 105 4.80 0.28 12.02
C LEU A 105 4.83 1.07 13.33
N ASN A 106 4.79 2.40 13.24
CA ASN A 106 4.63 3.26 14.41
C ASN A 106 3.17 3.63 14.63
N TYR A 107 2.43 3.84 13.54
CA TYR A 107 1.03 4.27 13.59
C TYR A 107 0.18 3.54 12.57
N VAL A 108 -1.05 3.24 12.96
CA VAL A 108 -2.11 2.74 12.08
C VAL A 108 -3.28 3.71 12.19
N LEU A 109 -3.59 4.42 11.11
CA LEU A 109 -4.64 5.44 11.09
C LEU A 109 -5.80 4.96 10.24
N LEU A 110 -6.98 4.87 10.84
CA LEU A 110 -8.22 4.56 10.14
C LEU A 110 -8.95 5.86 9.79
N ILE A 111 -9.13 6.11 8.50
CA ILE A 111 -10.05 7.15 8.03
C ILE A 111 -11.45 6.54 7.98
N ASP A 112 -12.16 6.78 9.07
CA ASP A 112 -13.52 6.29 9.27
C ASP A 112 -14.55 7.24 8.65
N ILE A 113 -15.39 6.69 7.77
CA ILE A 113 -16.55 7.36 7.19
C ILE A 113 -17.70 6.36 7.14
N SER A 114 -18.94 6.84 7.24
CA SER A 114 -20.12 5.98 7.08
C SER A 114 -20.17 5.34 5.69
N ASP A 115 -20.72 4.13 5.60
CA ASP A 115 -20.97 3.45 4.32
C ASP A 115 -21.81 4.29 3.36
N GLU A 116 -22.80 5.02 3.86
CA GLU A 116 -23.64 5.91 3.04
C GLU A 116 -22.79 6.97 2.32
N GLU A 117 -21.93 7.66 3.06
CA GLU A 117 -20.99 8.65 2.48
C GLU A 117 -19.98 7.99 1.54
N ALA A 118 -19.49 6.79 1.85
CA ALA A 118 -18.57 6.05 0.99
C ALA A 118 -19.23 5.71 -0.36
N VAL A 119 -20.44 5.14 -0.32
CA VAL A 119 -21.25 4.79 -1.49
C VAL A 119 -21.53 6.04 -2.32
N LYS A 120 -22.02 7.12 -1.69
CA LYS A 120 -22.32 8.40 -2.37
C LYS A 120 -21.11 8.94 -3.14
N ARG A 121 -19.91 8.85 -2.57
CA ARG A 121 -18.67 9.32 -3.23
C ARG A 121 -18.21 8.42 -4.38
N VAL A 122 -18.46 7.12 -4.28
CA VAL A 122 -18.06 6.15 -5.30
C VAL A 122 -19.03 6.16 -6.49
N THR A 123 -20.34 6.27 -6.24
CA THR A 123 -21.38 6.25 -7.29
C THR A 123 -21.62 7.60 -7.94
N GLY A 124 -21.21 8.71 -7.32
CA GLY A 124 -21.29 10.05 -7.91
C GLY A 124 -20.26 10.33 -9.01
N ARG A 125 -19.61 9.30 -9.56
CA ARG A 125 -18.59 9.38 -10.61
C ARG A 125 -19.15 8.99 -11.97
#